data_AF-A0A0K0DNX1-F1
#
_entry.id   AF-A0A0K0DNX1-F1
#
_cell.length_a   1.000
_cell.length_b   1.000
_cell.length_c   1.000
_cell.angle_alpha   90.00
_cell.angle_beta   90.00
_cell.angle_gamma   90.00
#
_symmetry.space_group_name_H-M   'P 1'
#
loop_
_entity.id
_entity.type
_entity.pdbx_description
1 polymer ?
#
loop_
_entity_poly.entity_id
_entity_poly.type
_entity_poly.pdbx_seq_one_letter_code
_entity_poly.pdbx_strand_id
1 'polypeptide(L)'
;LSLKSHYWFLALLECCRRKNLPHGCLSLCRYDITQAEVRLAIDRGLCGLFSVAPYLECASQGHDNTECCRHKGIIAKTGPQCEQFCRPSHQLGVLGLQHIVCGNAIGEMMQCHHSGIRL
;
A
#
# COMPACT_ATOMS: atom_id res chain seq x y z
N LEU A 1 17.93 -14.66 0.17
CA LEU A 1 17.18 -13.45 0.60
C LEU A 1 18.15 -12.56 1.39
N SER A 2 18.43 -11.33 0.95
CA SER A 2 19.44 -10.45 1.58
C SER A 2 18.92 -9.81 2.87
N LEU A 3 19.80 -9.60 3.86
CA LEU A 3 19.51 -8.91 5.14
C LEU A 3 18.77 -7.57 4.95
N LYS A 4 19.11 -6.82 3.90
CA LYS A 4 18.44 -5.56 3.55
C LYS A 4 16.97 -5.76 3.21
N SER A 5 16.62 -6.85 2.54
CA SER A 5 15.22 -7.15 2.22
C SER A 5 14.43 -7.43 3.49
N HIS A 6 15.01 -8.13 4.46
CA HIS A 6 14.38 -8.44 5.74
C HIS A 6 14.13 -7.17 6.58
N TYR A 7 15.07 -6.23 6.57
CA TYR A 7 14.93 -4.95 7.26
C TYR A 7 13.68 -4.16 6.81
N TRP A 8 13.45 -4.05 5.50
CA TRP A 8 12.29 -3.31 4.98
C TRP A 8 10.95 -3.94 5.37
N PHE A 9 10.87 -5.28 5.38
CA PHE A 9 9.67 -5.98 5.86
C PHE A 9 9.40 -5.70 7.34
N LEU A 10 10.44 -5.75 8.18
CA LEU A 10 10.31 -5.43 9.60
C LEU A 10 9.89 -3.97 9.84
N ALA A 11 10.49 -3.03 9.09
CA ALA A 11 10.16 -1.61 9.18
C ALA A 11 8.68 -1.32 8.83
N LEU A 12 8.18 -1.93 7.75
CA LEU A 12 6.78 -1.82 7.35
C LEU A 12 5.83 -2.39 8.41
N LEU A 13 6.09 -3.61 8.87
CA LEU A 13 5.26 -4.27 9.89
C LEU A 13 5.22 -3.46 11.19
N GLU A 14 6.37 -2.93 11.61
CA GLU A 14 6.49 -2.13 12.83
C GLU A 14 5.75 -0.80 12.70
N CYS A 15 5.82 -0.13 11.54
CA CYS A 15 5.01 1.07 11.28
C CYS A 15 3.51 0.76 11.36
N CYS A 16 3.05 -0.34 10.74
CA CYS A 16 1.65 -0.76 10.82
C CYS A 16 1.19 -1.00 12.28
N ARG A 17 2.05 -1.60 13.12
CA ARG A 17 1.75 -1.80 14.54
C ARG A 17 1.60 -0.47 15.27
N ARG A 18 2.54 0.47 15.07
CA ARG A 18 2.47 1.81 15.71
C ARG A 18 1.25 2.62 15.30
N LYS A 19 0.77 2.43 14.07
CA LYS A 19 -0.47 3.02 13.55
C LYS A 19 -1.74 2.28 14.02
N ASN A 20 -1.62 1.28 14.90
CA ASN A 20 -2.71 0.49 15.46
C ASN A 20 -3.61 -0.18 14.40
N LEU A 21 -3.00 -0.68 13.31
CA LEU A 21 -3.76 -1.42 12.30
C LEU A 21 -4.33 -2.73 12.90
N PRO A 22 -5.56 -3.12 12.53
CA PRO A 22 -6.16 -4.39 12.96
C PRO A 22 -5.26 -5.58 12.65
N HIS A 23 -5.35 -6.64 13.48
CA HIS A 23 -4.52 -7.84 13.30
C HIS A 23 -4.64 -8.46 11.88
N GLY A 24 -5.84 -8.40 11.30
CA GLY A 24 -6.05 -8.82 9.92
C GLY A 24 -5.26 -8.00 8.90
N CYS A 25 -5.15 -6.68 9.07
CA CYS A 25 -4.28 -5.83 8.26
C CYS A 25 -2.79 -6.07 8.50
N LEU A 26 -2.38 -6.41 9.74
CA LEU A 26 -0.96 -6.69 10.03
C LEU A 26 -0.43 -7.85 9.20
N SER A 27 -1.29 -8.83 8.87
CA SER A 27 -0.91 -9.93 7.97
C SER A 27 -0.54 -9.45 6.57
N LEU A 28 -1.04 -8.30 6.13
CA LEU A 28 -0.76 -7.69 4.84
C LEU A 28 0.44 -6.72 4.86
N CYS A 29 1.03 -6.42 6.02
CA CYS A 29 2.12 -5.44 6.16
C CYS A 29 3.47 -5.96 5.66
N ARG A 30 3.55 -6.21 4.36
CA ARG A 30 4.70 -6.71 3.62
C ARG A 30 4.60 -6.31 2.14
N TYR A 31 5.73 -6.22 1.45
CA TYR A 31 5.77 -5.73 0.05
C TYR A 31 5.38 -6.76 -1.02
N ASP A 32 5.32 -8.05 -0.69
CA ASP A 32 5.03 -9.16 -1.60
C ASP A 32 3.58 -9.65 -1.50
N ILE A 33 2.66 -8.80 -1.01
CA ILE A 33 1.23 -9.10 -1.03
C ILE A 33 0.67 -9.17 -2.46
N THR A 34 -0.36 -10.00 -2.62
CA THR A 34 -1.11 -10.12 -3.86
C THR A 34 -2.47 -9.43 -3.79
N GLN A 35 -3.03 -9.06 -4.95
CA GLN A 35 -4.40 -8.53 -5.04
C GLN A 35 -5.43 -9.50 -4.42
N ALA A 36 -5.23 -10.81 -4.59
CA ALA A 36 -6.13 -11.83 -4.04
C ALA A 36 -6.13 -11.83 -2.51
N GLU A 37 -4.97 -11.69 -1.87
CA GLU A 37 -4.86 -11.62 -0.41
C GLU A 37 -5.52 -10.36 0.16
N VAL A 38 -5.30 -9.22 -0.48
CA VAL A 38 -5.94 -7.95 -0.08
C VAL A 38 -7.46 -8.06 -0.22
N ARG A 39 -7.95 -8.56 -1.35
CA ARG A 39 -9.38 -8.76 -1.58
C ARG A 39 -9.99 -9.69 -0.55
N LEU A 40 -9.34 -10.82 -0.27
CA LEU A 40 -9.80 -11.77 0.76
C LEU A 40 -9.88 -11.12 2.14
N ALA A 41 -8.90 -10.29 2.51
CA ALA A 41 -8.89 -9.62 3.80
C ALA A 41 -9.99 -8.56 3.91
N ILE A 42 -10.26 -7.80 2.84
CA ILE A 42 -11.35 -6.82 2.80
C ILE A 42 -12.71 -7.54 2.84
N ASP A 43 -12.92 -8.55 2.00
CA ASP A 43 -14.18 -9.29 1.88
C ASP A 43 -14.55 -9.99 3.20
N ARG A 44 -13.55 -10.45 3.97
CA ARG A 44 -13.74 -11.05 5.31
C ARG A 44 -13.80 -10.03 6.44
N GLY A 45 -13.71 -8.72 6.15
CA GLY A 45 -13.69 -7.66 7.16
C GLY A 45 -12.43 -7.68 8.06
N LEU A 46 -11.37 -8.37 7.66
CA LEU A 46 -10.11 -8.47 8.40
C LEU A 46 -9.28 -7.19 8.27
N CYS A 47 -9.42 -6.49 7.14
CA CYS A 47 -8.78 -5.21 6.91
C CYS A 47 -9.76 -4.23 6.25
N GLY A 48 -10.16 -3.20 6.99
CA GLY A 48 -11.15 -2.23 6.52
C GLY A 48 -10.55 -1.14 5.63
N LEU A 49 -11.41 -0.44 4.89
CA LEU A 49 -11.01 0.66 4.00
C LEU A 49 -10.24 1.78 4.74
N PHE A 50 -10.60 2.06 5.99
CA PHE A 50 -9.91 3.07 6.82
C PHE A 50 -8.46 2.70 7.16
N SER A 51 -8.09 1.43 7.05
CA SER A 51 -6.71 0.98 7.27
C SER A 51 -5.82 1.13 6.03
N VAL A 52 -6.40 1.35 4.84
CA VAL A 52 -5.64 1.51 3.59
C VAL A 52 -4.72 2.73 3.65
N ALA A 53 -5.22 3.85 4.18
CA ALA A 53 -4.42 5.07 4.26
C ALA A 53 -3.15 4.91 5.12
N PRO A 54 -3.25 4.55 6.42
CA PRO A 54 -2.06 4.37 7.24
C PRO A 54 -1.18 3.19 6.78
N TYR A 55 -1.76 2.17 6.14
CA TYR A 55 -1.00 1.09 5.50
C TYR A 55 -0.07 1.61 4.39
N LEU A 56 -0.62 2.38 3.44
CA LEU A 56 0.14 2.92 2.32
C LEU A 56 1.18 3.96 2.77
N GLU A 57 0.85 4.79 3.76
CA GLU A 57 1.81 5.69 4.41
C GLU A 57 3.03 4.93 4.94
N CYS A 58 2.81 3.81 5.64
CA CYS A 58 3.88 2.97 6.14
C CYS A 58 4.69 2.32 5.01
N ALA A 59 4.00 1.85 3.95
CA ALA A 59 4.66 1.21 2.81
C ALA A 59 5.60 2.18 2.07
N SER A 60 5.17 3.43 1.88
CA SER A 60 5.95 4.44 1.15
C SER A 60 7.11 5.03 1.95
N GLN A 61 7.06 4.95 3.28
CA GLN A 61 8.00 5.62 4.20
C GLN A 61 8.24 7.11 3.88
N GLY A 62 7.21 7.80 3.37
CA GLY A 62 7.33 9.21 3.02
C GLY A 62 7.64 9.50 1.55
N HIS A 63 8.11 8.52 0.79
CA HIS A 63 8.57 8.73 -0.59
C HIS A 63 7.42 8.98 -1.57
N ASP A 64 7.63 9.94 -2.48
CA ASP A 64 6.78 10.13 -3.65
C ASP A 64 7.15 9.10 -4.72
N ASN A 65 6.23 8.20 -5.03
CA ASN A 65 6.42 7.14 -6.01
C ASN A 65 5.57 7.36 -7.28
N THR A 66 5.11 8.58 -7.51
CA THR A 66 4.22 8.94 -8.63
C THR A 66 4.84 8.57 -9.98
N GLU A 67 6.14 8.79 -10.17
CA GLU A 67 6.83 8.45 -11.42
C GLU A 67 6.82 6.93 -11.68
N CYS A 68 7.12 6.11 -10.66
CA CYS A 68 7.02 4.66 -10.78
C CYS A 68 5.59 4.21 -11.11
N CYS A 69 4.60 4.80 -10.44
CA CYS A 69 3.20 4.49 -10.71
C CYS A 69 2.76 4.82 -12.14
N ARG A 70 3.23 5.96 -12.68
CA ARG A 70 3.00 6.36 -14.07
C ARG A 70 3.60 5.36 -15.04
N HIS A 71 4.85 4.95 -14.80
CA HIS A 71 5.51 3.90 -15.60
C HIS A 71 4.77 2.55 -15.53
N LYS A 72 4.19 2.19 -14.38
CA LYS A 72 3.39 0.96 -14.21
C LYS A 72 1.96 1.07 -14.76
N GLY A 73 1.56 2.25 -15.23
CA GLY A 73 0.24 2.51 -15.82
C GLY A 73 -0.91 2.38 -14.83
N ILE A 74 -0.69 2.65 -13.53
CA ILE A 74 -1.71 2.45 -12.48
C ILE A 74 -2.98 3.25 -12.79
N ILE A 75 -2.83 4.54 -13.11
CA ILE A 75 -3.97 5.43 -13.41
C ILE A 75 -4.76 4.95 -14.62
N ALA A 76 -4.09 4.44 -15.65
CA ALA A 76 -4.76 3.91 -16.84
C ALA A 76 -5.60 2.66 -16.54
N LYS A 77 -5.20 1.86 -15.54
CA LYS A 77 -5.90 0.64 -15.11
C LYS A 77 -7.03 0.90 -14.13
N THR A 78 -6.88 1.86 -13.22
CA THR A 78 -7.77 2.02 -12.05
C THR A 78 -8.46 3.37 -11.95
N GLY A 79 -8.08 4.34 -12.79
CA GLY A 79 -8.60 5.71 -12.78
C GLY A 79 -7.75 6.70 -11.97
N PRO A 80 -7.97 8.02 -12.18
CA PRO A 80 -7.16 9.09 -11.61
C PRO A 80 -7.26 9.21 -10.09
N GLN A 81 -8.37 8.79 -9.49
CA GLN A 81 -8.57 8.80 -8.03
C GLN A 81 -7.56 7.93 -7.28
N CYS A 82 -6.89 7.00 -7.96
CA CYS A 82 -5.88 6.12 -7.37
C CYS A 82 -4.46 6.72 -7.37
N GLU A 83 -4.21 7.84 -8.06
CA GLU A 83 -2.87 8.47 -8.10
C GLU A 83 -2.41 8.90 -6.70
N GLN A 84 -3.32 9.31 -5.83
CA GLN A 84 -2.99 9.69 -4.46
C GLN A 84 -2.28 8.58 -3.66
N PHE A 85 -2.55 7.30 -3.98
CA PHE A 85 -1.90 6.16 -3.33
C PHE A 85 -0.43 6.00 -3.70
N CYS A 86 0.04 6.69 -4.73
CA CYS A 86 1.45 6.71 -5.10
C CYS A 86 2.30 7.65 -4.24
N ARG A 87 1.67 8.58 -3.53
CA ARG A 87 2.32 9.56 -2.65
C ARG A 87 1.54 9.79 -1.34
N PRO A 88 1.32 8.73 -0.54
CA PRO A 88 0.40 8.76 0.59
C PRO A 88 0.86 9.67 1.74
N SER A 89 2.12 10.12 1.74
CA SER A 89 2.68 11.04 2.73
C SER A 89 2.13 12.47 2.68
N HIS A 90 1.46 12.85 1.59
CA HIS A 90 0.83 14.16 1.43
C HIS A 90 -0.60 14.25 2.00
N GLN A 91 -0.93 13.38 2.97
CA GLN A 91 -2.28 13.09 3.43
C GLN A 91 -3.19 12.63 2.29
N LEU A 92 -3.69 11.41 2.42
CA LEU A 92 -4.70 10.92 1.50
C LEU A 92 -5.99 11.72 1.68
N GLY A 93 -6.68 11.97 0.57
CA GLY A 93 -8.01 12.58 0.61
C GLY A 93 -9.01 11.64 1.29
N VAL A 94 -10.26 12.10 1.42
CA VAL A 94 -11.33 11.26 1.96
C VAL A 94 -11.51 10.01 1.10
N LEU A 95 -11.25 8.84 1.69
CA LEU A 95 -11.40 7.56 1.01
C LEU A 95 -12.86 7.11 1.04
N GLY A 96 -13.48 7.01 -0.15
CA GLY A 96 -14.79 6.39 -0.35
C GLY A 96 -14.76 5.17 -1.26
N LEU A 97 -15.96 4.67 -1.60
CA LEU A 97 -16.18 3.48 -2.44
C LEU A 97 -15.47 3.56 -3.80
N GLN A 98 -15.27 4.77 -4.35
CA GLN A 98 -14.56 4.99 -5.60
C GLN A 98 -13.09 4.52 -5.59
N HIS A 99 -12.51 4.30 -4.40
CA HIS A 99 -11.13 3.83 -4.26
C HIS A 99 -11.00 2.30 -4.15
N ILE A 100 -12.12 1.55 -4.08
CA ILE A 100 -12.07 0.09 -4.02
C ILE A 100 -11.36 -0.47 -5.27
N VAL A 101 -11.61 0.14 -6.44
CA VAL A 101 -10.97 -0.25 -7.71
C VAL A 101 -9.44 -0.11 -7.69
N CYS A 102 -8.88 0.77 -6.85
CA CYS A 102 -7.44 0.95 -6.73
C CYS A 102 -6.75 -0.31 -6.19
N GLY A 103 -7.47 -1.14 -5.43
CA GLY A 103 -7.00 -2.44 -4.97
C GLY A 103 -6.58 -3.36 -6.12
N ASN A 104 -7.07 -3.14 -7.34
CA ASN A 104 -6.69 -3.92 -8.52
C ASN A 104 -5.24 -3.70 -8.96
N ALA A 105 -4.60 -2.62 -8.51
CA ALA A 105 -3.21 -2.31 -8.81
C ALA A 105 -2.33 -2.33 -7.54
N ILE A 106 -2.81 -2.90 -6.42
CA ILE A 106 -2.12 -2.86 -5.14
C ILE A 106 -0.74 -3.53 -5.20
N GLY A 107 -0.60 -4.61 -5.97
CA GLY A 107 0.69 -5.28 -6.16
C GLY A 107 1.71 -4.38 -6.83
N GLU A 108 1.32 -3.69 -7.91
CA GLU A 108 2.20 -2.72 -8.58
C GLU A 108 2.49 -1.49 -7.72
N MET A 109 1.51 -1.00 -6.94
CA MET A 109 1.73 0.09 -5.97
C MET A 109 2.78 -0.31 -4.94
N MET A 110 2.68 -1.51 -4.35
CA MET A 110 3.64 -2.01 -3.37
C MET A 110 5.03 -2.22 -3.96
N GLN A 111 5.13 -2.65 -5.23
CA GLN A 111 6.41 -2.69 -5.93
C GLN A 111 7.04 -1.30 -6.04
N CYS A 112 6.25 -0.27 -6.36
CA CYS A 112 6.73 1.09 -6.43
C CYS A 112 7.19 1.62 -5.06
N HIS A 113 6.39 1.46 -4.01
CA HIS A 113 6.77 1.84 -2.65
C HIS A 113 8.05 1.17 -2.17
N HIS A 114 8.19 -0.14 -2.43
CA HIS A 114 9.40 -0.88 -2.09
C HIS A 114 10.62 -0.40 -2.88
N SER A 115 10.43 0.02 -4.13
CA SER A 115 11.52 0.51 -4.97
C SER A 115 12.00 1.89 -4.49
N GLY A 116 11.08 2.78 -4.09
CA GLY A 116 11.41 4.13 -3.60
C GLY A 116 12.27 4.16 -2.34
N ILE A 117 12.13 3.17 -1.45
CA ILE A 117 12.93 3.06 -0.21
C ILE A 117 14.25 2.31 -0.39
N ARG A 118 14.44 1.61 -1.51
CA ARG A 118 15.69 0.90 -1.81
C ARG A 118 16.77 1.81 -2.42
N LEU A 119 16.40 3.03 -2.78
CA LEU A 119 17.26 4.08 -3.30
C LEU A 119 17.90 4.85 -2.13
#